data_AF-A0A6A6VUN8-F1
#
_entry.id   AF-A0A6A6VUN8-F1
#
_cell.length_a   1.000
_cell.length_b   1.000
_cell.length_c   1.000
_cell.angle_alpha   90.00
_cell.angle_beta   90.00
_cell.angle_gamma   90.00
#
_symmetry.space_group_name_H-M   'P 1'
#
loop_
_entity.id
_entity.type
_entity.pdbx_description
1 polymer ?
#
loop_
_entity_poly.entity_id
_entity_poly.type
_entity_poly.pdbx_seq_one_letter_code
_entity_poly.pdbx_strand_id
1 'polypeptide(L)'
;MLLPLTAPARLLLLLVSLLLLPTASTIRTYAFDTSCVKHPAYEKLRDGIEEAIHIATLSEFYLNFDPPLQFINEGFQYIFKEEADSTRVLGVMGYIGAMKEEKRFEFAGLHIYCDNTRWTEESPSKAISDTGEPVWSDYSSGMMFVTKPECTDTMTATTYVGRETPPGYEHYRPADRTTITICEYGLKALKGSLPKDIGKLKTMEDLEMYTSTLFLHELGHTSPLELKDVYPAYGWKNVLQKPSDDALDNADSYAFFGMLVYLSSKGYRLLPGSIVPFPPRNKTQRED
;
A
#
# COMPACT_ATOMS: atom_id res chain seq x y z
N MET A 1 -1.67 -49.92 4.19
CA MET A 1 -0.36 -50.59 4.21
C MET A 1 0.61 -49.66 3.47
N LEU A 2 1.31 -48.79 4.20
CA LEU A 2 2.24 -47.81 3.62
C LEU A 2 3.57 -48.52 3.36
N LEU A 3 3.95 -48.66 2.10
CA LEU A 3 5.25 -49.22 1.72
C LEU A 3 6.36 -48.26 2.16
N PRO A 4 7.45 -48.76 2.77
CA PRO A 4 8.57 -47.92 3.17
C PRO A 4 9.23 -47.30 1.94
N LEU A 5 9.23 -45.96 1.87
CA LEU A 5 10.00 -45.21 0.88
C LEU A 5 11.48 -45.58 0.99
N THR A 6 12.06 -45.97 -0.14
CA THR A 6 13.49 -46.28 -0.26
C THR A 6 14.32 -45.03 0.01
N ALA A 7 15.55 -45.20 0.50
CA ALA A 7 16.49 -44.11 0.77
C ALA A 7 16.61 -43.07 -0.39
N PRO A 8 16.69 -43.45 -1.69
CA PRO A 8 16.75 -42.48 -2.77
C PRO A 8 15.46 -41.66 -2.93
N ALA A 9 14.28 -42.24 -2.65
CA ALA A 9 13.02 -41.51 -2.73
C ALA A 9 12.90 -40.44 -1.62
N ARG A 10 13.46 -40.69 -0.44
CA ARG A 10 13.52 -39.71 0.66
C ARG A 10 14.46 -38.54 0.34
N LEU A 11 15.60 -38.83 -0.30
CA LEU A 11 16.55 -37.80 -0.71
C LEU A 11 15.97 -36.90 -1.82
N LEU A 12 15.24 -37.48 -2.78
CA LEU A 12 14.56 -36.72 -3.82
C LEU A 12 13.46 -35.81 -3.24
N LEU A 13 12.65 -36.31 -2.31
CA LEU A 13 11.62 -35.51 -1.63
C LEU A 13 12.22 -34.35 -0.82
N LEU A 14 13.37 -34.54 -0.16
CA LEU A 14 14.11 -33.48 0.53
C LEU A 14 14.67 -32.44 -0.44
N LEU A 15 15.24 -32.86 -1.57
CA LEU A 15 15.74 -31.94 -2.59
C LEU A 15 14.62 -31.14 -3.26
N VAL A 16 13.47 -31.76 -3.53
CA VAL A 16 12.29 -31.06 -4.06
C VAL A 16 11.72 -30.08 -3.04
N SER A 17 11.70 -30.42 -1.74
CA SER A 17 11.25 -29.47 -0.70
C SER A 17 12.25 -28.36 -0.40
N LEU A 18 13.56 -28.57 -0.63
CA LEU A 18 14.59 -27.53 -0.60
C LEU A 18 14.54 -26.60 -1.82
N LEU A 19 14.17 -27.12 -3.01
CA LEU A 19 13.92 -26.32 -4.21
C LEU A 19 12.57 -25.59 -4.18
N LEU A 20 11.63 -26.10 -3.37
CA LEU A 20 10.36 -25.44 -3.03
C LEU A 20 10.47 -24.61 -1.75
N LEU A 21 11.69 -24.36 -1.23
CA LEU A 21 11.85 -23.28 -0.26
C LEU A 21 11.25 -22.05 -0.93
N PRO A 22 10.20 -21.44 -0.35
CA PRO A 22 9.56 -20.28 -0.94
C PRO A 22 10.71 -19.31 -1.22
N THR A 23 10.95 -19.04 -2.51
CA THR A 23 11.93 -18.05 -2.97
C THR A 23 11.70 -16.88 -2.07
N ALA A 24 12.64 -16.60 -1.15
CA ALA A 24 12.38 -15.76 0.01
C ALA A 24 11.64 -14.53 -0.50
N SER A 25 10.31 -14.48 -0.27
CA SER A 25 9.51 -13.38 -0.79
C SER A 25 10.14 -12.20 -0.10
N THR A 26 10.83 -11.36 -0.85
CA THR A 26 11.72 -10.35 -0.30
C THR A 26 10.86 -9.52 0.63
N ILE A 27 11.01 -9.78 1.94
CA ILE A 27 10.13 -9.21 2.96
C ILE A 27 10.22 -7.71 2.75
N ARG A 28 9.08 -7.11 2.45
CA ARG A 28 9.05 -5.70 2.10
C ARG A 28 9.17 -4.91 3.37
N THR A 29 10.23 -4.14 3.44
CA THR A 29 10.56 -3.38 4.63
C THR A 29 10.30 -1.91 4.40
N TYR A 30 9.77 -1.22 5.42
CA TYR A 30 9.66 0.23 5.43
C TYR A 30 10.41 0.82 6.62
N ALA A 31 10.89 2.05 6.49
CA ALA A 31 11.47 2.79 7.61
C ALA A 31 11.15 4.28 7.50
N PHE A 32 10.98 4.92 8.65
CA PHE A 32 10.84 6.37 8.74
C PHE A 32 12.22 7.03 8.86
N ASP A 33 12.42 8.08 8.07
CA ASP A 33 13.58 8.95 8.19
C ASP A 33 13.51 9.80 9.47
N THR A 34 14.67 10.32 9.90
CA THR A 34 14.78 11.21 11.04
C THR A 34 13.95 12.50 10.91
N SER A 35 13.67 12.97 9.69
CA SER A 35 12.72 14.06 9.42
C SER A 35 11.33 13.75 9.97
N CYS A 36 10.85 12.52 9.82
CA CYS A 36 9.60 12.07 10.39
C CYS A 36 9.71 11.83 11.89
N VAL A 37 10.74 11.12 12.36
CA VAL A 37 10.88 10.75 13.79
C VAL A 37 10.90 11.98 14.70
N LYS A 38 11.48 13.10 14.23
CA LYS A 38 11.52 14.36 14.98
C LYS A 38 10.26 15.21 14.83
N HIS A 39 9.37 14.87 13.91
CA HIS A 39 8.17 15.63 13.62
C HIS A 39 7.06 15.34 14.65
N PRO A 40 6.27 16.33 15.12
CA PRO A 40 5.16 16.10 16.07
C PRO A 40 4.09 15.11 15.58
N ALA A 41 3.98 14.90 14.27
CA ALA A 41 3.04 13.95 13.68
C ALA A 41 3.57 12.51 13.61
N TYR A 42 4.79 12.21 14.06
CA TYR A 42 5.44 10.91 13.90
C TYR A 42 4.57 9.74 14.36
N GLU A 43 4.10 9.76 15.61
CA GLU A 43 3.30 8.68 16.19
C GLU A 43 2.05 8.41 15.35
N LYS A 44 1.41 9.49 14.87
CA LYS A 44 0.24 9.40 14.00
C LYS A 44 0.55 8.74 12.66
N LEU A 45 1.72 9.03 12.08
CA LEU A 45 2.18 8.43 10.83
C LEU A 45 2.52 6.94 11.02
N ARG A 46 3.24 6.60 12.09
CA ARG A 46 3.57 5.22 12.43
C ARG A 46 2.31 4.39 12.64
N ASP A 47 1.41 4.84 13.50
CA ASP A 47 0.16 4.13 13.78
C ASP A 47 -0.72 4.01 12.51
N GLY A 48 -0.66 5.00 11.62
CA GLY A 48 -1.40 5.00 10.36
C GLY A 48 -0.89 3.98 9.34
N ILE A 49 0.44 3.83 9.17
CA ILE A 49 0.99 2.80 8.27
C ILE A 49 0.76 1.39 8.82
N GLU A 50 0.89 1.19 10.14
CA GLU A 50 0.56 -0.10 10.78
C GLU A 50 -0.91 -0.46 10.58
N GLU A 51 -1.82 0.51 10.75
CA GLU A 51 -3.24 0.33 10.48
C GLU A 51 -3.49 0.02 8.99
N ALA A 52 -2.83 0.71 8.05
CA ALA A 52 -2.94 0.41 6.62
C ALA A 52 -2.51 -1.04 6.28
N ILE A 53 -1.37 -1.49 6.82
CA ILE A 53 -0.88 -2.87 6.65
C ILE A 53 -1.88 -3.88 7.22
N HIS A 54 -2.43 -3.60 8.40
CA HIS A 54 -3.47 -4.45 9.00
C HIS A 54 -4.73 -4.52 8.12
N ILE A 55 -5.17 -3.38 7.57
CA ILE A 55 -6.34 -3.31 6.69
C ILE A 55 -6.10 -4.09 5.39
N ALA A 56 -4.90 -3.99 4.80
CA ALA A 56 -4.53 -4.76 3.62
C ALA A 56 -4.50 -6.27 3.92
N THR A 57 -3.96 -6.67 5.09
CA THR A 57 -3.98 -8.07 5.55
C THR A 57 -5.40 -8.61 5.69
N LEU A 58 -6.33 -7.83 6.25
CA LEU A 58 -7.74 -8.21 6.33
C LEU A 58 -8.36 -8.35 4.94
N SER A 59 -8.04 -7.42 4.03
CA SER A 59 -8.51 -7.45 2.64
C SER A 59 -8.07 -8.71 1.91
N GLU A 60 -6.79 -9.07 2.01
CA GLU A 60 -6.27 -10.33 1.47
C GLU A 60 -6.99 -11.55 2.08
N PHE A 61 -7.09 -11.59 3.42
CA PHE A 61 -7.75 -12.68 4.13
C PHE A 61 -9.20 -12.88 3.68
N TYR A 62 -9.98 -11.79 3.57
CA TYR A 62 -11.39 -11.85 3.22
C TYR A 62 -11.63 -12.16 1.73
N LEU A 63 -10.72 -11.75 0.83
CA LEU A 63 -10.78 -12.11 -0.59
C LEU A 63 -10.51 -13.60 -0.84
N ASN A 64 -9.82 -14.30 0.07
CA ASN A 64 -9.49 -15.72 -0.04
C ASN A 64 -10.61 -16.69 0.40
N PHE A 65 -11.79 -16.20 0.81
CA PHE A 65 -12.92 -17.08 1.14
C PHE A 65 -13.55 -17.70 -0.13
N ASP A 66 -13.91 -18.97 -0.06
CA ASP A 66 -14.63 -19.69 -1.10
C ASP A 66 -15.89 -20.38 -0.51
N PRO A 67 -17.11 -19.90 -0.82
CA PRO A 67 -17.40 -18.74 -1.66
C PRO A 67 -17.02 -17.42 -0.95
N PRO A 68 -16.78 -16.32 -1.72
CA PRO A 68 -16.53 -15.01 -1.13
C PRO A 68 -17.68 -14.56 -0.22
N LEU A 69 -17.36 -13.90 0.88
CA LEU A 69 -18.37 -13.31 1.75
C LEU A 69 -19.16 -12.26 0.96
N GLN A 70 -20.49 -12.35 0.98
CA GLN A 70 -21.37 -11.52 0.14
C GLN A 70 -21.03 -10.02 0.20
N PHE A 71 -20.82 -9.47 1.40
CA PHE A 71 -20.52 -8.05 1.58
C PHE A 71 -19.13 -7.64 1.04
N ILE A 72 -18.15 -8.56 1.05
CA ILE A 72 -16.83 -8.34 0.45
C ILE A 72 -16.99 -8.31 -1.07
N ASN A 73 -17.76 -9.26 -1.62
CA ASN A 73 -18.03 -9.31 -3.05
C ASN A 73 -18.80 -8.08 -3.54
N GLU A 74 -19.81 -7.61 -2.80
CA GLU A 74 -20.53 -6.36 -3.10
C GLU A 74 -19.57 -5.16 -3.09
N GLY A 75 -18.72 -5.02 -2.07
CA GLY A 75 -17.70 -3.97 -2.00
C GLY A 75 -16.69 -4.01 -3.15
N PHE A 76 -16.24 -5.22 -3.50
CA PHE A 76 -15.37 -5.46 -4.64
C PHE A 76 -16.03 -5.01 -5.94
N GLN A 77 -17.26 -5.45 -6.20
CA GLN A 77 -18.02 -5.11 -7.41
C GLN A 77 -18.33 -3.61 -7.50
N TYR A 78 -18.54 -2.91 -6.39
CA TYR A 78 -18.73 -1.45 -6.42
C TYR A 78 -17.51 -0.72 -6.95
N ILE A 79 -16.31 -1.12 -6.51
CA ILE A 79 -15.06 -0.45 -6.82
C ILE A 79 -14.50 -0.94 -8.16
N PHE A 80 -14.30 -2.25 -8.30
CA PHE A 80 -13.58 -2.86 -9.42
C PHE A 80 -14.47 -3.39 -10.54
N LYS A 81 -15.80 -3.44 -10.33
CA LYS A 81 -16.80 -4.02 -11.26
C LYS A 81 -16.79 -5.55 -11.29
N GLU A 82 -17.81 -6.13 -11.90
CA GLU A 82 -18.05 -7.59 -11.85
C GLU A 82 -17.03 -8.39 -12.66
N GLU A 83 -16.48 -7.78 -13.70
CA GLU A 83 -15.53 -8.37 -14.63
C GLU A 83 -14.07 -8.33 -14.14
N ALA A 84 -13.78 -7.63 -13.05
CA ALA A 84 -12.41 -7.48 -12.56
C ALA A 84 -11.83 -8.79 -12.00
N ASP A 85 -10.53 -8.97 -12.24
CA ASP A 85 -9.76 -10.07 -11.67
C ASP A 85 -9.44 -9.83 -10.19
N SER A 86 -10.14 -10.56 -9.31
CA SER A 86 -9.90 -10.50 -7.86
C SER A 86 -8.52 -10.99 -7.46
N THR A 87 -7.84 -11.78 -8.29
CA THR A 87 -6.46 -12.25 -8.06
C THR A 87 -5.48 -11.09 -8.04
N ARG A 88 -5.67 -10.09 -8.91
CA ARG A 88 -4.85 -8.88 -8.92
C ARG A 88 -5.02 -8.10 -7.62
N VAL A 89 -6.26 -7.92 -7.17
CA VAL A 89 -6.55 -7.19 -5.93
C VAL A 89 -6.02 -7.94 -4.70
N LEU A 90 -6.17 -9.26 -4.68
CA LEU A 90 -5.59 -10.14 -3.67
C LEU A 90 -4.06 -9.97 -3.62
N GLY A 91 -3.38 -9.98 -4.78
CA GLY A 91 -1.93 -9.82 -4.87
C GLY A 91 -1.43 -8.46 -4.36
N VAL A 92 -2.12 -7.37 -4.71
CA VAL A 92 -1.79 -6.02 -4.20
C VAL A 92 -1.99 -5.93 -2.69
N MET A 93 -3.13 -6.41 -2.18
CA MET A 93 -3.43 -6.37 -0.76
C MET A 93 -2.50 -7.25 0.06
N GLY A 94 -2.16 -8.44 -0.43
CA GLY A 94 -1.17 -9.31 0.19
C GLY A 94 0.24 -8.70 0.16
N TYR A 95 0.61 -8.00 -0.91
CA TYR A 95 1.88 -7.29 -0.99
C TYR A 95 2.00 -6.22 0.10
N ILE A 96 0.96 -5.39 0.26
CA ILE A 96 0.92 -4.34 1.29
C ILE A 96 0.84 -4.97 2.70
N GLY A 97 0.00 -5.99 2.89
CA GLY A 97 -0.18 -6.68 4.17
C GLY A 97 1.07 -7.40 4.67
N ALA A 98 1.97 -7.81 3.77
CA ALA A 98 3.22 -8.47 4.12
C ALA A 98 4.35 -7.52 4.54
N MET A 99 4.13 -6.20 4.48
CA MET A 99 5.16 -5.21 4.82
C MET A 99 5.51 -5.22 6.30
N LYS A 100 6.78 -4.95 6.62
CA LYS A 100 7.31 -4.90 7.99
C LYS A 100 8.17 -3.67 8.20
N GLU A 101 8.20 -3.16 9.42
CA GLU A 101 9.15 -2.11 9.76
C GLU A 101 10.58 -2.67 9.80
N GLU A 102 11.51 -1.94 9.20
CA GLU A 102 12.95 -2.16 9.32
C GLU A 102 13.56 -1.08 10.21
N LYS A 103 14.33 -1.51 11.20
CA LYS A 103 14.94 -0.62 12.20
C LYS A 103 16.13 0.15 11.61
N ARG A 104 16.76 -0.41 10.58
CA ARG A 104 17.89 0.18 9.88
C ARG A 104 17.42 0.80 8.58
N PHE A 105 17.24 2.12 8.61
CA PHE A 105 16.73 2.89 7.48
C PHE A 105 17.39 2.53 6.15
N GLU A 106 18.72 2.38 6.12
CA GLU A 106 19.49 2.05 4.93
C GLU A 106 19.19 0.68 4.31
N PHE A 107 18.50 -0.21 5.03
CA PHE A 107 18.10 -1.55 4.56
C PHE A 107 16.62 -1.64 4.21
N ALA A 108 15.84 -0.59 4.46
CA ALA A 108 14.46 -0.58 4.06
C ALA A 108 14.32 -0.53 2.53
N GLY A 109 13.33 -1.25 2.01
CA GLY A 109 12.90 -1.14 0.61
C GLY A 109 12.07 0.13 0.37
N LEU A 110 11.31 0.56 1.38
CA LEU A 110 10.54 1.80 1.37
C LEU A 110 11.08 2.78 2.41
N HIS A 111 11.42 3.99 1.99
CA HIS A 111 11.82 5.07 2.88
C HIS A 111 10.70 6.10 2.99
N ILE A 112 10.36 6.54 4.21
CA ILE A 112 9.29 7.52 4.45
C ILE A 112 9.88 8.80 5.05
N TYR A 113 9.66 9.92 4.38
CA TYR A 113 10.16 11.24 4.75
C TYR A 113 9.04 12.20 5.12
N CYS A 114 9.36 13.19 5.96
CA CYS A 114 8.45 14.26 6.36
C CYS A 114 9.07 15.64 6.06
N ASP A 115 10.08 15.67 5.21
CA ASP A 115 10.62 16.87 4.60
C ASP A 115 10.73 16.69 3.07
N ASN A 116 10.80 17.82 2.36
CA ASN A 116 11.06 17.85 0.91
C ASN A 116 12.41 18.49 0.58
N THR A 117 13.29 18.68 1.57
CA THR A 117 14.54 19.45 1.41
C THR A 117 15.76 18.60 1.07
N ARG A 118 15.61 17.27 1.12
CA ARG A 118 16.71 16.32 0.88
C ARG A 118 17.20 16.24 -0.57
N TRP A 119 16.37 16.64 -1.53
CA TRP A 119 16.66 16.50 -2.95
C TRP A 119 17.68 17.52 -3.42
N THR A 120 18.73 17.05 -4.09
CA THR A 120 19.79 17.88 -4.66
C THR A 120 19.78 17.75 -6.17
N GLU A 121 19.76 18.87 -6.90
CA GLU A 121 19.90 18.87 -8.35
C GLU A 121 21.32 18.45 -8.72
N GLU A 122 21.45 17.42 -9.56
CA GLU A 122 22.73 16.97 -10.07
C GLU A 122 23.22 17.87 -11.19
N SER A 123 24.54 18.09 -11.22
CA SER A 123 25.15 18.78 -12.35
C SER A 123 24.94 17.97 -13.63
N PRO A 124 24.71 18.62 -14.78
CA PRO A 124 24.68 17.93 -16.08
C PRO A 124 25.95 17.12 -16.37
N SER A 125 27.07 17.44 -15.73
CA SER A 125 28.31 16.65 -15.87
C SER A 125 28.27 15.29 -15.16
N LYS A 126 27.35 15.11 -14.19
CA LYS A 126 27.21 13.90 -13.37
C LYS A 126 26.06 13.01 -13.81
N ALA A 127 24.97 13.62 -14.25
CA ALA A 127 23.80 12.92 -14.76
C ALA A 127 23.04 13.83 -15.74
N ILE A 128 22.76 13.31 -16.93
CA ILE A 128 21.81 13.92 -17.87
C ILE A 128 20.81 12.82 -18.16
N SER A 129 19.53 13.10 -17.94
CA SER A 129 18.47 12.20 -18.38
C SER A 129 18.43 12.13 -19.90
N ASP A 130 17.94 11.03 -20.47
CA ASP A 130 17.76 10.93 -21.92
C ASP A 130 16.86 12.03 -22.51
N THR A 131 16.04 12.67 -21.68
CA THR A 131 15.15 13.78 -22.03
C THR A 131 15.81 15.16 -21.94
N GLY A 132 17.02 15.25 -21.37
CA GLY A 132 17.72 16.51 -21.10
C GLY A 132 17.16 17.27 -19.89
N GLU A 133 16.23 16.68 -19.15
CA GLU A 133 15.70 17.23 -17.91
C GLU A 133 16.71 17.09 -16.74
N PRO A 134 16.71 18.02 -15.78
CA PRO A 134 17.54 17.91 -14.59
C PRO A 134 17.26 16.63 -13.82
N VAL A 135 18.33 15.99 -13.35
CA VAL A 135 18.28 14.82 -12.48
C VAL A 135 18.44 15.29 -11.04
N TRP A 136 17.61 14.76 -10.15
CA TRP A 136 17.64 15.07 -8.73
C TRP A 136 18.01 13.81 -7.96
N SER A 137 18.91 13.95 -6.99
CA SER A 137 19.35 12.85 -6.14
C SER A 137 18.93 13.04 -4.70
N ASP A 138 18.63 11.93 -4.05
CA ASP A 138 18.52 11.82 -2.61
C ASP A 138 19.56 10.80 -2.14
N TYR A 139 20.71 11.31 -1.70
CA TYR A 139 21.82 10.47 -1.24
C TYR A 139 21.47 9.65 0.01
N SER A 140 20.46 10.06 0.80
CA SER A 140 20.04 9.32 1.98
C SER A 140 19.28 8.04 1.62
N SER A 141 18.48 8.09 0.55
CA SER A 141 17.82 6.90 -0.02
C SER A 141 18.65 6.21 -1.10
N GLY A 142 19.64 6.89 -1.68
CA GLY A 142 20.36 6.42 -2.86
C GLY A 142 19.50 6.43 -4.12
N MET A 143 18.49 7.30 -4.19
CA MET A 143 17.60 7.43 -5.34
C MET A 143 17.99 8.59 -6.24
N MET A 144 17.72 8.41 -7.54
CA MET A 144 17.69 9.48 -8.53
C MET A 144 16.31 9.56 -9.16
N PHE A 145 15.91 10.78 -9.51
CA PHE A 145 14.65 11.07 -10.16
C PHE A 145 14.86 12.08 -11.28
N VAL A 146 14.22 11.83 -12.42
CA VAL A 146 14.18 12.76 -13.55
C VAL A 146 12.97 13.66 -13.33
N THR A 147 13.17 14.98 -13.36
CA THR A 147 12.27 16.05 -12.88
C THR A 147 12.43 16.39 -11.39
N LYS A 148 12.08 17.64 -11.06
CA LYS A 148 12.19 18.17 -9.69
C LYS A 148 11.15 17.51 -8.79
N PRO A 149 11.55 16.83 -7.71
CA PRO A 149 10.63 16.30 -6.72
C PRO A 149 9.94 17.43 -5.97
N GLU A 150 8.62 17.50 -6.05
CA GLU A 150 7.84 18.57 -5.42
C GLU A 150 6.69 18.04 -4.58
N CYS A 151 6.65 18.49 -3.33
CA CYS A 151 5.43 18.57 -2.53
C CYS A 151 4.80 19.95 -2.77
N THR A 152 3.63 20.01 -3.39
CA THR A 152 2.87 21.26 -3.53
C THR A 152 2.05 21.55 -2.26
N ASP A 153 1.58 22.79 -2.10
CA ASP A 153 0.80 23.23 -0.93
C ASP A 153 -0.55 22.51 -0.77
N THR A 154 -0.97 21.72 -1.76
CA THR A 154 -2.23 20.96 -1.75
C THR A 154 -2.03 19.44 -1.71
N MET A 155 -0.80 18.95 -1.81
CA MET A 155 -0.51 17.52 -1.81
C MET A 155 -0.43 16.98 -0.38
N THR A 156 -1.01 15.81 -0.13
CA THR A 156 -0.91 15.10 1.15
C THR A 156 0.39 14.32 1.26
N ALA A 157 0.75 13.60 0.21
CA ALA A 157 2.01 12.90 0.05
C ALA A 157 2.33 12.71 -1.43
N THR A 158 3.48 12.12 -1.70
CA THR A 158 3.91 11.74 -3.03
C THR A 158 4.87 10.55 -2.93
N THR A 159 4.74 9.62 -3.86
CA THR A 159 5.59 8.44 -3.97
C THR A 159 6.53 8.56 -5.16
N TYR A 160 7.82 8.35 -4.93
CA TYR A 160 8.85 8.28 -5.96
C TYR A 160 9.36 6.86 -6.07
N VAL A 161 9.27 6.30 -7.28
CA VAL A 161 9.87 5.01 -7.61
C VAL A 161 11.17 5.27 -8.37
N GLY A 162 12.31 5.09 -7.68
CA GLY A 162 13.61 5.34 -8.28
C GLY A 162 13.97 4.22 -9.26
N ARG A 163 14.22 4.54 -10.52
CA ARG A 163 14.65 3.54 -11.53
C ARG A 163 16.16 3.47 -11.71
N GLU A 164 16.87 4.49 -11.24
CA GLU A 164 18.31 4.62 -11.40
C GLU A 164 19.00 4.78 -10.06
N THR A 165 20.23 4.26 -9.97
CA THR A 165 21.09 4.36 -8.79
C THR A 165 22.30 5.23 -9.14
N PRO A 166 22.69 6.20 -8.29
CA PRO A 166 23.88 6.99 -8.55
C PRO A 166 25.12 6.10 -8.71
N PRO A 167 26.08 6.46 -9.57
CA PRO A 167 27.34 5.74 -9.70
C PRO A 167 28.03 5.54 -8.34
N GLY A 168 28.39 4.30 -8.00
CA GLY A 168 29.03 3.92 -6.74
C GLY A 168 28.08 3.49 -5.61
N TYR A 169 26.77 3.55 -5.82
CA TYR A 169 25.75 3.11 -4.86
C TYR A 169 25.08 1.78 -5.24
N GLU A 170 25.51 1.13 -6.32
CA GLU A 170 24.90 -0.06 -6.90
C GLU A 170 24.87 -1.26 -5.95
N HIS A 171 25.83 -1.31 -5.01
CA HIS A 171 25.96 -2.43 -4.07
C HIS A 171 25.17 -2.25 -2.77
N TYR A 172 24.65 -1.05 -2.50
CA TYR A 172 24.04 -0.71 -1.20
C TYR A 172 22.52 -0.55 -1.26
N ARG A 173 21.91 -0.72 -2.43
CA ARG A 173 20.50 -0.39 -2.66
C ARG A 173 19.71 -1.62 -3.14
N PRO A 174 18.54 -1.91 -2.53
CA PRO A 174 17.54 -2.76 -3.15
C PRO A 174 17.13 -2.20 -4.52
N ALA A 175 17.08 -3.05 -5.55
CA ALA A 175 16.77 -2.64 -6.92
C ALA A 175 15.40 -1.93 -7.04
N ASP A 176 14.49 -2.20 -6.12
CA ASP A 176 13.10 -1.74 -6.07
C ASP A 176 12.85 -0.65 -5.00
N ARG A 177 13.91 0.04 -4.53
CA ARG A 177 13.74 1.06 -3.50
C ARG A 177 12.79 2.17 -3.96
N THR A 178 11.83 2.47 -3.10
CA THR A 178 10.82 3.53 -3.27
C THR A 178 10.92 4.52 -2.10
N THR A 179 10.55 5.78 -2.31
CA THR A 179 10.41 6.75 -1.21
C THR A 179 9.02 7.36 -1.21
N ILE A 180 8.41 7.51 -0.04
CA ILE A 180 7.21 8.32 0.19
C ILE A 180 7.63 9.59 0.91
N THR A 181 7.20 10.75 0.42
CA THR A 181 7.30 12.02 1.16
C THR A 181 5.90 12.42 1.63
N ILE A 182 5.70 12.54 2.94
CA ILE A 182 4.51 13.18 3.50
C ILE A 182 4.69 14.69 3.42
N CYS A 183 3.83 15.35 2.65
CA CYS A 183 3.94 16.78 2.38
C CYS A 183 3.39 17.60 3.55
N GLU A 184 3.77 18.89 3.63
CA GLU A 184 3.40 19.78 4.73
C GLU A 184 1.88 19.90 4.93
N TYR A 185 1.11 19.93 3.84
CA TYR A 185 -0.35 19.91 3.92
C TYR A 185 -0.86 18.60 4.55
N GLY A 186 -0.34 17.44 4.14
CA GLY A 186 -0.67 16.15 4.75
C GLY A 186 -0.32 16.07 6.24
N LEU A 187 0.87 16.54 6.63
CA LEU A 187 1.29 16.57 8.02
C LEU A 187 0.31 17.34 8.92
N LYS A 188 -0.27 18.44 8.40
CA LYS A 188 -1.28 19.26 9.08
C LYS A 188 -2.70 18.68 9.02
N ALA A 189 -3.10 18.16 7.86
CA ALA A 189 -4.50 17.88 7.55
C ALA A 189 -4.97 16.46 7.94
N LEU A 190 -4.06 15.49 8.03
CA LEU A 190 -4.42 14.11 8.34
C LEU A 190 -5.04 13.99 9.75
N LYS A 191 -5.96 13.05 9.95
CA LYS A 191 -6.67 12.84 11.23
C LYS A 191 -6.04 11.78 12.13
N GLY A 192 -5.17 10.93 11.57
CA GLY A 192 -4.51 9.83 12.27
C GLY A 192 -5.13 8.48 12.00
N SER A 193 -5.11 7.59 13.00
CA SER A 193 -5.78 6.30 12.93
C SER A 193 -7.29 6.45 12.96
N LEU A 194 -7.99 5.44 12.44
CA LEU A 194 -9.44 5.42 12.44
C LEU A 194 -10.00 5.46 13.88
N PRO A 195 -11.14 6.15 14.10
CA PRO A 195 -11.74 6.22 15.42
C PRO A 195 -12.23 4.84 15.82
N LYS A 196 -12.09 4.50 17.11
CA LYS A 196 -12.64 3.25 17.66
C LYS A 196 -14.15 3.14 17.48
N ASP A 197 -14.84 4.29 17.50
CA ASP A 197 -16.27 4.41 17.26
C ASP A 197 -16.54 4.83 15.81
N ILE A 198 -16.49 3.85 14.91
CA ILE A 198 -16.71 4.00 13.47
C ILE A 198 -18.12 4.50 13.15
N GLY A 199 -19.09 4.30 14.04
CA GLY A 199 -20.48 4.71 13.84
C GLY A 199 -20.69 6.23 13.70
N LYS A 200 -19.66 7.03 14.00
CA LYS A 200 -19.68 8.49 13.79
C LYS A 200 -19.35 8.91 12.35
N LEU A 201 -18.74 8.01 11.58
CA LEU A 201 -18.45 8.23 10.17
C LEU A 201 -19.75 8.09 9.39
N LYS A 202 -20.06 9.08 8.54
CA LYS A 202 -21.30 9.12 7.78
C LYS A 202 -21.08 8.62 6.37
N THR A 203 -19.95 8.96 5.78
CA THR A 203 -19.64 8.67 4.37
C THR A 203 -18.20 8.21 4.18
N MET A 204 -17.86 7.70 2.99
CA MET A 204 -16.49 7.30 2.67
C MET A 204 -15.54 8.50 2.57
N GLU A 205 -16.07 9.67 2.22
CA GLU A 205 -15.31 10.91 2.19
C GLU A 205 -14.79 11.29 3.59
N ASP A 206 -15.47 10.87 4.66
CA ASP A 206 -14.96 11.08 6.02
C ASP A 206 -13.64 10.33 6.26
N LEU A 207 -13.41 9.23 5.53
CA LEU A 207 -12.26 8.33 5.63
C LEU A 207 -11.02 8.81 4.85
N GLU A 208 -11.19 9.70 3.86
CA GLU A 208 -10.12 10.14 2.95
C GLU A 208 -8.93 10.75 3.69
N MET A 209 -9.20 11.52 4.75
CA MET A 209 -8.17 12.23 5.51
C MET A 209 -7.58 11.43 6.68
N TYR A 210 -7.87 10.13 6.78
CA TYR A 210 -7.17 9.28 7.75
C TYR A 210 -5.82 8.82 7.20
N THR A 211 -4.87 8.68 8.12
CA THR A 211 -3.49 8.38 7.77
C THR A 211 -3.35 6.98 7.18
N SER A 212 -4.18 6.02 7.60
CA SER A 212 -4.23 4.69 7.00
C SER A 212 -4.74 4.69 5.57
N THR A 213 -5.73 5.52 5.23
CA THR A 213 -6.21 5.68 3.85
C THR A 213 -5.12 6.25 2.95
N LEU A 214 -4.43 7.29 3.42
CA LEU A 214 -3.26 7.83 2.72
C LEU A 214 -2.20 6.74 2.48
N PHE A 215 -1.82 5.98 3.51
CA PHE A 215 -0.79 4.96 3.32
C PHE A 215 -1.25 3.83 2.40
N LEU A 216 -2.51 3.37 2.45
CA LEU A 216 -2.98 2.39 1.47
C LEU A 216 -2.85 2.89 0.03
N HIS A 217 -3.15 4.18 -0.20
CA HIS A 217 -2.97 4.83 -1.49
C HIS A 217 -1.48 4.85 -1.90
N GLU A 218 -0.63 5.47 -1.08
CA GLU A 218 0.79 5.65 -1.41
C GLU A 218 1.54 4.31 -1.53
N LEU A 219 1.21 3.32 -0.71
CA LEU A 219 1.80 1.99 -0.80
C LEU A 219 1.45 1.30 -2.14
N GLY A 220 0.29 1.62 -2.72
CA GLY A 220 -0.09 1.17 -4.07
C GLY A 220 0.83 1.69 -5.18
N HIS A 221 1.43 2.87 -5.00
CA HIS A 221 2.39 3.43 -5.96
C HIS A 221 3.78 2.80 -5.87
N THR A 222 4.08 2.05 -4.80
CA THR A 222 5.41 1.49 -4.57
C THR A 222 5.76 0.39 -5.57
N SER A 223 7.06 0.23 -5.89
CA SER A 223 7.49 -0.91 -6.71
C SER A 223 7.27 -2.23 -5.97
N PRO A 224 6.81 -3.31 -6.63
CA PRO A 224 6.52 -3.43 -8.06
C PRO A 224 5.06 -3.16 -8.43
N LEU A 225 4.24 -2.64 -7.51
CA LEU A 225 2.82 -2.41 -7.74
C LEU A 225 2.61 -1.32 -8.78
N GLU A 226 3.32 -0.19 -8.63
CA GLU A 226 3.31 0.97 -9.54
C GLU A 226 1.89 1.33 -10.03
N LEU A 227 0.90 1.28 -9.12
CA LEU A 227 -0.44 1.76 -9.42
C LEU A 227 -0.37 3.24 -9.79
N LYS A 228 -1.39 3.73 -10.49
CA LYS A 228 -1.45 5.09 -11.03
C LYS A 228 -2.52 5.90 -10.33
N ASP A 229 -2.45 7.21 -10.55
CA ASP A 229 -3.54 8.14 -10.29
C ASP A 229 -4.34 8.35 -11.58
N VAL A 230 -5.24 7.42 -11.88
CA VAL A 230 -6.00 7.43 -13.14
C VAL A 230 -7.02 8.56 -13.12
N TYR A 231 -6.92 9.58 -13.98
CA TYR A 231 -7.79 10.75 -13.90
C TYR A 231 -9.28 10.43 -14.20
N PRO A 232 -10.25 10.98 -13.42
CA PRO A 232 -10.06 11.70 -12.17
C PRO A 232 -9.63 10.73 -11.05
N ALA A 233 -8.48 10.99 -10.43
CA ALA A 233 -7.81 10.02 -9.57
C ALA A 233 -8.46 9.87 -8.20
N TYR A 234 -8.69 11.02 -7.56
CA TYR A 234 -8.93 11.06 -6.12
C TYR A 234 -10.39 11.11 -5.74
N GLY A 235 -10.71 10.45 -4.65
CA GLY A 235 -11.97 10.59 -3.92
C GLY A 235 -13.02 9.57 -4.30
N TRP A 236 -13.88 9.26 -3.34
CA TRP A 236 -14.80 8.13 -3.40
C TRP A 236 -15.71 8.12 -4.63
N LYS A 237 -16.28 9.28 -4.96
CA LYS A 237 -17.15 9.44 -6.14
C LYS A 237 -16.45 9.06 -7.44
N ASN A 238 -15.17 9.43 -7.58
CA ASN A 238 -14.41 9.17 -8.79
C ASN A 238 -14.07 7.69 -8.90
N VAL A 239 -13.69 7.05 -7.79
CA VAL A 239 -13.45 5.60 -7.74
C VAL A 239 -14.69 4.80 -8.19
N LEU A 240 -15.88 5.14 -7.70
CA LEU A 240 -17.10 4.45 -8.08
C LEU A 240 -17.45 4.56 -9.57
N GLN A 241 -16.99 5.61 -10.26
CA GLN A 241 -17.32 5.86 -11.66
C GLN A 241 -16.31 5.26 -12.64
N LYS A 242 -15.19 4.72 -12.14
CA LYS A 242 -14.14 4.16 -13.00
C LYS A 242 -14.62 2.89 -13.72
N PRO A 243 -14.25 2.70 -15.00
CA PRO A 243 -14.24 1.38 -15.63
C PRO A 243 -13.38 0.38 -14.86
N SER A 244 -13.61 -0.91 -15.03
CA SER A 244 -12.85 -1.99 -14.34
C SER A 244 -11.34 -1.84 -14.49
N ASP A 245 -10.84 -1.69 -15.73
CA ASP A 245 -9.40 -1.60 -16.00
C ASP A 245 -8.76 -0.38 -15.32
N ASP A 246 -9.44 0.78 -15.40
CA ASP A 246 -9.01 2.01 -14.73
C ASP A 246 -9.05 1.86 -13.19
N ALA A 247 -10.04 1.15 -12.65
CA ALA A 247 -10.15 0.90 -11.22
C ALA A 247 -9.02 -0.01 -10.73
N LEU A 248 -8.67 -1.04 -11.48
CA LEU A 248 -7.56 -1.96 -11.19
C LEU A 248 -6.19 -1.29 -11.28
N ASP A 249 -6.05 -0.24 -12.08
CA ASP A 249 -4.82 0.56 -12.20
C ASP A 249 -4.77 1.74 -11.22
N ASN A 250 -5.84 2.06 -10.49
CA ASN A 250 -5.94 3.27 -9.67
C ASN A 250 -5.69 3.02 -8.17
N ALA A 251 -4.68 3.68 -7.59
CA ALA A 251 -4.29 3.48 -6.17
C ALA A 251 -5.43 3.74 -5.17
N ASP A 252 -6.22 4.79 -5.41
CA ASP A 252 -7.36 5.14 -4.57
C ASP A 252 -8.43 4.04 -4.50
N SER A 253 -8.58 3.23 -5.56
CA SER A 253 -9.52 2.10 -5.57
C SER A 253 -9.16 1.07 -4.51
N TYR A 254 -7.86 0.79 -4.34
CA TYR A 254 -7.36 -0.13 -3.34
C TYR A 254 -7.49 0.46 -1.93
N ALA A 255 -7.17 1.75 -1.77
CA ALA A 255 -7.35 2.43 -0.48
C ALA A 255 -8.81 2.34 0.00
N PHE A 256 -9.77 2.66 -0.85
CA PHE A 256 -11.19 2.57 -0.48
C PHE A 256 -11.67 1.13 -0.31
N PHE A 257 -11.19 0.18 -1.12
CA PHE A 257 -11.53 -1.23 -0.94
C PHE A 257 -11.07 -1.73 0.43
N GLY A 258 -9.83 -1.43 0.82
CA GLY A 258 -9.32 -1.76 2.15
C GLY A 258 -10.19 -1.17 3.26
N MET A 259 -10.55 0.10 3.13
CA MET A 259 -11.45 0.76 4.08
C MET A 259 -12.82 0.07 4.19
N LEU A 260 -13.42 -0.35 3.06
CA LEU A 260 -14.68 -1.10 3.07
C LEU A 260 -14.56 -2.44 3.80
N VAL A 261 -13.47 -3.17 3.56
CA VAL A 261 -13.20 -4.43 4.26
C VAL A 261 -13.05 -4.18 5.76
N TYR A 262 -12.31 -3.15 6.14
CA TYR A 262 -12.12 -2.80 7.55
C TYR A 262 -13.45 -2.47 8.23
N LEU A 263 -14.27 -1.59 7.63
CA LEU A 263 -15.62 -1.28 8.13
C LEU A 263 -16.46 -2.56 8.32
N SER A 264 -16.38 -3.47 7.34
CA SER A 264 -17.10 -4.75 7.38
C SER A 264 -16.64 -5.65 8.52
N SER A 265 -15.33 -5.72 8.78
CA SER A 265 -14.77 -6.45 9.92
C SER A 265 -15.26 -5.89 11.27
N LYS A 266 -15.68 -4.63 11.31
CA LYS A 266 -16.21 -3.93 12.49
C LYS A 266 -17.73 -3.95 12.58
N GLY A 267 -18.41 -4.66 11.68
CA GLY A 267 -19.86 -4.79 11.72
C GLY A 267 -20.61 -3.66 11.01
N TYR A 268 -19.95 -2.92 10.10
CA TYR A 268 -20.57 -1.89 9.28
C TYR A 268 -20.55 -2.28 7.81
N ARG A 269 -21.54 -1.82 7.04
CA ARG A 269 -21.55 -1.96 5.58
C ARG A 269 -21.69 -0.60 4.94
N LEU A 270 -21.24 -0.50 3.70
CA LEU A 270 -21.53 0.65 2.88
C LEU A 270 -22.81 0.43 2.09
N LEU A 271 -23.64 1.46 2.06
CA LEU A 271 -24.62 1.67 1.02
C LEU A 271 -24.13 2.83 0.14
N PRO A 272 -24.61 2.97 -1.11
CA PRO A 272 -24.27 4.12 -1.95
C PRO A 272 -24.50 5.45 -1.19
N GLY A 273 -23.41 6.08 -0.76
CA GLY A 273 -23.41 7.35 -0.01
C GLY A 273 -23.65 7.28 1.50
N SER A 274 -23.65 6.10 2.14
CA SER A 274 -23.76 6.03 3.61
C SER A 274 -23.08 4.81 4.24
N ILE A 275 -22.53 5.01 5.44
CA ILE A 275 -22.04 3.92 6.32
C ILE A 275 -23.18 3.56 7.28
N VAL A 276 -23.58 2.29 7.30
CA VAL A 276 -24.65 1.80 8.20
C VAL A 276 -24.20 0.54 8.94
N PRO A 277 -24.62 0.33 10.19
CA PRO A 277 -24.36 -0.93 10.88
C PRO A 277 -25.05 -2.09 10.16
N PHE A 278 -24.46 -3.29 10.20
CA PHE A 278 -25.17 -4.49 9.78
C PHE A 278 -26.42 -4.67 10.65
N PRO A 279 -27.54 -5.15 10.06
CA PRO A 279 -28.68 -5.55 10.86
C PRO A 279 -28.24 -6.59 11.90
N PRO A 280 -28.75 -6.53 13.14
CA PRO A 280 -28.40 -7.50 14.16
C PRO A 280 -28.69 -8.91 13.63
N ARG A 281 -27.69 -9.80 13.68
CA ARG A 281 -27.87 -11.20 13.25
C ARG A 281 -29.02 -11.79 14.07
N ASN A 282 -30.06 -12.27 13.40
CA ASN A 282 -31.13 -12.99 14.07
C ASN A 282 -30.54 -14.23 14.74
N LYS A 283 -30.85 -14.45 16.03
CA LYS A 283 -30.28 -15.54 16.83
C LYS A 283 -30.52 -16.94 16.21
N THR A 284 -31.47 -17.06 15.29
CA THR A 284 -31.82 -18.29 14.58
C THR A 284 -30.91 -18.65 13.40
N GLN A 285 -29.96 -17.79 13.00
CA GLN A 285 -29.01 -18.06 11.89
C GLN A 285 -27.60 -18.45 12.39
N ARG A 286 -27.50 -19.11 13.55
CA ARG A 286 -26.21 -19.46 14.19
C ARG A 286 -25.82 -20.93 14.08
N GLU A 287 -26.56 -21.73 13.32
CA GLU A 287 -26.41 -23.20 13.30
C GLU A 287 -25.74 -23.77 12.03
N ASP A 288 -25.34 -22.93 11.07
CA ASP A 288 -24.60 -23.34 9.87
C ASP A 288 -23.25 -22.60 9.79
#